data_AF-A0A497F710-F1
#
_entry.id   AF-A0A497F710-F1
#
_cell.length_a   1.000
_cell.length_b   1.000
_cell.length_c   1.000
_cell.angle_alpha   90.00
_cell.angle_beta   90.00
_cell.angle_gamma   90.00
#
_symmetry.space_group_name_H-M   'P 1'
#
loop_
_entity.id
_entity.type
_entity.pdbx_description
1 polymer ?
#
loop_
_entity_poly.entity_id
_entity_poly.type
_entity_poly.pdbx_seq_one_letter_code
_entity_poly.pdbx_strand_id
1 'polypeptide(L)'
;MRCRECGGPLVLSKYGEWVCASCGLVDDRLLLPPPFEIEPLSDFSASFKIYVSPDGKPIKRNGLGTIILRCKGQFKDRRGNVLSYKRFSRLKHTHKLYSRSAQMKMGSDAMDALRRACAFLRVPANVYERSSYIYLKALKAVKDKGSSYSLAAASLLIASRELKYPLTLREVTSLFSSMGHRVIPRTVSRVMAEILNKLNIKHFLRDPEDYLPKIVNKLKQLKFVKRRIEDLDLNDEKYFLLLMQKAYYVSKLLNSRVKVGKNPYLLAVSIVYVADKLVSKELNCKPILSQKLLALHLNSTEYTIRQHFKIIRNCLKKADERTLL
;
A
#
# COMPACT_ATOMS: atom_id res chain seq x y z
N MET A 1 32.07 -13.07 26.38
CA MET A 1 33.49 -13.21 25.99
C MET A 1 34.34 -12.96 27.23
N ARG A 2 35.40 -13.74 27.45
CA ARG A 2 36.28 -13.62 28.62
C ARG A 2 37.72 -13.53 28.15
N CYS A 3 38.52 -12.71 28.84
CA CYS A 3 39.93 -12.56 28.54
C CYS A 3 40.69 -13.89 28.70
N ARG A 4 41.55 -14.22 27.74
CA ARG A 4 42.37 -15.44 27.78
C ARG A 4 43.41 -15.44 28.90
N GLU A 5 43.87 -14.27 29.33
CA GLU A 5 44.91 -14.14 30.34
C GLU A 5 44.34 -14.04 31.76
N CYS A 6 43.40 -13.13 32.01
CA CYS A 6 42.90 -12.88 33.37
C CYS A 6 41.47 -13.36 33.62
N GLY A 7 40.78 -13.92 32.62
CA GLY A 7 39.37 -14.32 32.71
C GLY A 7 38.37 -13.15 32.85
N GLY A 8 38.85 -11.91 32.88
CA GLY A 8 38.05 -10.70 33.05
C GLY A 8 37.12 -10.39 31.86
N PRO A 9 36.13 -9.51 32.05
CA PRO A 9 35.19 -9.13 31.00
C PRO A 9 35.88 -8.34 29.89
N LEU A 10 35.56 -8.67 28.63
CA LEU A 10 35.96 -7.89 27.46
C LEU A 10 34.91 -6.81 27.18
N VAL A 11 35.37 -5.59 26.95
CA VAL A 11 34.59 -4.42 26.58
C VAL A 11 35.01 -3.91 25.20
N LEU A 12 34.06 -3.39 24.44
CA LEU A 12 34.33 -2.81 23.12
C LEU A 12 34.90 -1.40 23.29
N SER A 13 36.11 -1.19 22.78
CA SER A 13 36.77 0.10 22.74
C SER A 13 36.15 1.02 21.70
N LYS A 14 36.35 2.34 21.85
CA LYS A 14 35.97 3.37 20.86
C LYS A 14 36.61 3.11 19.48
N TYR A 15 37.71 2.36 19.44
CA TYR A 15 38.43 2.01 18.22
C TYR A 15 37.96 0.69 17.57
N GLY A 16 36.89 0.06 18.08
CA GLY A 16 36.36 -1.19 17.52
C GLY A 16 37.14 -2.44 17.92
N GLU A 17 37.85 -2.38 19.05
CA GLU A 17 38.67 -3.49 19.55
C GLU A 17 38.05 -4.09 20.81
N TRP A 18 38.13 -5.41 20.97
CA TRP A 18 37.73 -6.08 22.22
C TRP A 18 38.88 -6.03 23.21
N VAL A 19 38.73 -5.21 24.25
CA VAL A 19 39.76 -4.96 25.26
C VAL A 19 39.27 -5.48 26.61
N CYS A 20 40.13 -6.18 27.34
CA CYS A 20 39.81 -6.59 28.69
C CYS A 20 39.79 -5.40 29.65
N ALA A 21 38.68 -5.19 30.36
CA ALA A 21 38.57 -4.11 31.34
C ALA A 21 39.52 -4.30 32.55
N SER A 22 39.93 -5.54 32.83
CA SER A 22 40.72 -5.87 34.02
C SER A 22 42.23 -5.86 33.79
N CYS A 23 42.72 -6.27 32.62
CA CYS A 23 44.16 -6.35 32.34
C CYS A 23 44.61 -5.55 31.10
N GLY A 24 43.67 -4.98 30.33
CA GLY A 24 44.00 -4.23 29.12
C GLY A 24 44.36 -5.08 27.89
N LEU A 25 44.32 -6.41 27.99
CA LEU A 25 44.61 -7.30 26.85
C LEU A 25 43.59 -7.09 25.73
N VAL A 26 44.10 -6.89 24.51
CA VAL A 26 43.29 -6.84 23.28
C VAL A 26 43.16 -8.26 22.74
N ASP A 27 41.98 -8.87 22.87
CA ASP A 27 41.73 -10.28 22.55
C ASP A 27 41.54 -10.52 21.04
N ASP A 28 40.91 -9.57 20.35
CA ASP A 28 40.67 -9.68 18.92
C ASP A 28 40.58 -8.29 18.25
N ARG A 29 41.12 -8.16 17.04
CA ARG A 29 40.92 -6.99 16.19
C ARG A 29 39.74 -7.27 15.29
N LEU A 30 38.54 -6.81 15.65
CA LEU A 30 37.39 -7.00 14.78
C LEU A 30 36.55 -5.75 14.53
N LEU A 31 36.62 -5.38 13.25
CA LEU A 31 35.72 -4.57 12.44
C LEU A 31 35.89 -3.05 12.48
N LEU A 32 36.41 -2.55 11.36
CA LEU A 32 36.18 -1.21 10.83
C LEU A 32 34.67 -0.90 10.89
N PRO A 33 34.27 0.37 11.14
CA PRO A 33 32.91 0.80 10.80
C PRO A 33 32.63 0.41 9.34
N PRO A 34 31.36 0.13 8.96
CA PRO A 34 31.04 -0.19 7.57
C PRO A 34 31.71 0.84 6.66
N PRO A 35 32.30 0.45 5.51
CA PRO A 35 33.01 1.38 4.62
C PRO A 35 32.09 2.47 4.03
N PHE A 36 30.82 2.50 4.44
CA PHE A 36 29.85 3.52 4.14
C PHE A 36 29.02 3.81 5.40
N GLU A 37 28.97 5.07 5.80
CA GLU A 37 27.90 5.62 6.63
C GLU A 37 26.80 6.13 5.70
N ILE A 38 25.56 5.71 5.93
CA ILE A 38 24.41 6.30 5.25
C ILE A 38 24.10 7.59 6.00
N GLU A 39 24.75 8.69 5.63
CA GLU A 39 24.34 10.01 6.08
C GLU A 39 22.86 10.23 5.72
N PRO A 40 22.06 10.90 6.58
CA PRO A 40 20.69 11.24 6.23
C PRO A 40 20.67 12.05 4.93
N LEU A 41 19.85 11.60 3.98
CA LEU A 41 19.67 12.15 2.63
C LEU A 41 19.11 13.60 2.63
N SER A 42 19.77 14.56 3.30
CA SER A 42 19.35 15.96 3.27
C SER A 42 19.73 16.61 1.94
N ASP A 43 20.90 16.30 1.39
CA ASP A 43 21.44 17.02 0.24
C ASP A 43 21.89 16.09 -0.88
N PHE A 44 21.06 15.93 -1.91
CA PHE A 44 21.37 15.24 -3.17
C PHE A 44 22.48 15.93 -4.01
N SER A 45 23.47 16.57 -3.39
CA SER A 45 24.70 16.99 -4.07
C SER A 45 25.52 15.75 -4.44
N ALA A 46 25.96 15.67 -5.69
CA ALA A 46 26.46 14.48 -6.36
C ALA A 46 27.83 13.95 -5.88
N SER A 47 28.20 14.19 -4.62
CA SER A 47 29.51 13.92 -4.02
C SER A 47 29.49 12.79 -3.00
N PHE A 48 28.44 11.96 -2.95
CA PHE A 48 28.48 10.75 -2.14
C PHE A 48 29.28 9.65 -2.85
N LYS A 49 30.47 9.33 -2.31
CA LYS A 49 31.27 8.13 -2.63
C LYS A 49 30.58 6.87 -2.08
N ILE A 50 29.35 6.65 -2.50
CA ILE A 50 28.60 5.46 -2.14
C ILE A 50 29.01 4.36 -3.13
N TYR A 51 29.87 3.44 -2.67
CA TYR A 51 30.36 2.30 -3.46
C TYR A 51 29.30 1.19 -3.65
N VAL A 52 28.15 1.31 -2.97
CA VAL A 52 27.08 0.29 -2.95
C VAL A 52 25.72 0.97 -3.06
N SER A 53 24.80 0.45 -3.87
CA SER A 53 23.43 1.00 -3.93
C SER A 53 22.81 1.09 -2.52
N PRO A 54 22.43 2.30 -2.03
CA PRO A 54 22.04 2.52 -0.62
C PRO A 54 20.81 1.72 -0.19
N ASP A 55 19.96 1.33 -1.14
CA ASP A 55 18.60 0.92 -0.82
C ASP A 55 18.47 -0.47 -0.19
N GLY A 56 19.52 -1.32 -0.11
CA GLY A 56 19.50 -2.64 0.56
C GLY A 56 18.42 -3.64 0.06
N LYS A 57 17.55 -3.21 -0.86
CA LYS A 57 16.38 -3.90 -1.37
C LYS A 57 16.55 -3.95 -2.88
N PRO A 58 16.80 -5.13 -3.46
CA PRO A 58 16.74 -5.26 -4.91
C PRO A 58 15.27 -5.08 -5.33
N ILE A 59 14.86 -3.85 -5.62
CA ILE A 59 13.55 -3.57 -6.22
C ILE A 59 13.41 -4.33 -7.55
N LYS A 60 14.54 -4.70 -8.16
CA LYS A 60 14.63 -5.62 -9.29
C LYS A 60 15.28 -6.91 -8.86
N ARG A 61 14.55 -8.00 -9.09
CA ARG A 61 14.84 -9.38 -8.65
C ARG A 61 16.30 -9.84 -8.79
N ASN A 62 17.04 -9.36 -9.78
CA ASN A 62 18.42 -9.75 -10.08
C ASN A 62 19.27 -8.53 -10.55
N GLY A 63 19.19 -7.40 -9.84
CA GLY A 63 19.81 -6.14 -10.25
C GLY A 63 21.32 -6.02 -10.02
N LEU A 64 22.13 -7.02 -10.36
CA LEU A 64 23.57 -6.78 -10.56
C LEU A 64 23.74 -6.18 -11.95
N GLY A 65 23.93 -4.86 -12.00
CA GLY A 65 24.11 -4.13 -13.24
C GLY A 65 23.84 -2.64 -13.08
N THR A 66 24.63 -1.82 -13.76
CA THR A 66 24.43 -0.36 -13.78
C THR A 66 23.24 -0.01 -14.66
N ILE A 67 22.45 0.99 -14.28
CA ILE A 67 21.38 1.52 -15.13
C ILE A 67 21.85 2.85 -15.70
N ILE A 68 21.83 2.96 -17.02
CA ILE A 68 22.13 4.22 -17.71
C ILE A 68 20.87 5.11 -17.67
N LEU A 69 20.82 5.97 -16.64
CA LEU A 69 19.77 6.97 -16.46
C LEU A 69 20.11 8.27 -17.18
N ARG A 70 19.09 9.05 -17.52
CA ARG A 70 19.29 10.43 -17.96
C ARG A 70 19.49 11.28 -16.71
N CYS A 71 20.74 11.45 -16.30
CA CYS A 71 21.08 12.35 -15.20
C CYS A 71 21.00 13.81 -15.67
N LYS A 72 20.95 14.76 -14.72
CA LYS A 72 21.07 16.20 -15.04
C LYS A 72 22.46 16.56 -15.62
N GLY A 73 23.45 15.68 -15.47
CA GLY A 73 24.78 15.80 -16.06
C GLY A 73 24.88 15.18 -17.46
N GLN A 74 25.77 15.74 -18.28
CA GLN A 74 26.09 15.23 -19.62
C GLN A 74 27.15 14.13 -19.53
N PHE A 75 26.89 12.97 -20.16
CA PHE A 75 27.91 11.92 -20.29
C PHE A 75 29.08 12.46 -21.09
N LYS A 76 30.30 12.18 -20.65
CA LYS A 76 31.53 12.57 -21.35
C LYS A 76 32.26 11.32 -21.85
N ASP A 77 32.84 11.41 -23.04
CA ASP A 77 33.72 10.39 -23.59
C ASP A 77 35.06 10.38 -22.82
N ARG A 78 35.93 9.39 -23.07
CA ARG A 78 37.29 9.30 -22.49
C ARG A 78 38.10 10.60 -22.63
N ARG A 79 37.83 11.39 -23.66
CA ARG A 79 38.49 12.68 -23.96
C ARG A 79 37.84 13.89 -23.28
N GLY A 80 36.83 13.70 -22.44
CA GLY A 80 36.09 14.78 -21.78
C GLY A 80 34.99 15.43 -22.62
N ASN A 81 34.84 15.04 -23.88
CA ASN A 81 33.82 15.56 -24.79
C ASN A 81 32.42 15.07 -24.43
N VAL A 82 31.44 15.95 -24.47
CA VAL A 82 30.04 15.62 -24.19
C VAL A 82 29.48 14.68 -25.27
N LEU A 83 28.84 13.59 -24.86
CA LEU A 83 28.09 12.73 -25.76
C LEU A 83 26.87 13.46 -26.32
N SER A 84 26.72 13.44 -27.64
CA SER A 84 25.50 13.91 -28.30
C SER A 84 24.27 13.10 -27.90
N TYR A 85 23.09 13.71 -27.99
CA TYR A 85 21.81 13.08 -27.63
C TYR A 85 21.57 11.77 -28.40
N LYS A 86 21.90 11.74 -29.70
CA LYS A 86 21.75 10.54 -30.55
C LYS A 86 22.62 9.38 -30.06
N ARG A 87 23.89 9.67 -29.72
CA ARG A 87 24.83 8.65 -29.20
C ARG A 87 24.40 8.13 -27.84
N PHE A 88 23.99 9.04 -26.94
CA PHE A 88 23.45 8.65 -25.64
C PHE A 88 22.19 7.79 -25.77
N SER A 89 21.24 8.20 -26.62
CA SER A 89 20.00 7.46 -26.85
C SER A 89 20.26 6.06 -27.40
N ARG A 90 21.19 5.94 -28.36
CA ARG A 90 21.62 4.66 -28.92
C ARG A 90 22.25 3.78 -27.83
N LEU A 91 23.20 4.30 -27.07
CA LEU A 91 23.87 3.58 -25.99
C LEU A 91 22.87 3.10 -24.91
N LYS A 92 21.94 3.97 -24.50
CA LYS A 92 20.86 3.63 -23.57
C LYS A 92 19.94 2.54 -24.14
N HIS A 93 19.59 2.64 -25.42
CA HIS A 93 18.75 1.65 -26.10
C HIS A 93 19.45 0.29 -26.16
N THR A 94 20.70 0.26 -26.62
CA THR A 94 21.54 -0.94 -26.70
C THR A 94 21.70 -1.59 -25.32
N HIS A 95 22.05 -0.81 -24.30
CA HIS A 95 22.15 -1.32 -22.92
C HIS A 95 20.83 -1.94 -22.44
N LYS A 96 19.68 -1.32 -22.76
CA LYS A 96 18.35 -1.84 -22.40
C LYS A 96 18.02 -3.17 -23.10
N LEU A 97 18.52 -3.39 -24.32
CA LEU A 97 18.33 -4.63 -25.06
C LEU A 97 19.15 -5.77 -24.44
N TYR A 98 20.45 -5.57 -24.23
CA TYR A 98 21.35 -6.61 -23.71
C TYR A 98 21.09 -6.96 -22.23
N SER A 99 20.62 -6.00 -21.44
CA SER A 99 20.37 -6.23 -20.00
C SER A 99 19.11 -7.06 -19.71
N ARG A 100 18.31 -7.45 -20.71
CA ARG A 100 16.97 -8.04 -20.46
C ARG A 100 16.71 -9.28 -21.32
N SER A 101 16.62 -10.45 -20.70
CA SER A 101 15.87 -11.56 -21.30
C SER A 101 14.38 -11.21 -21.40
N ALA A 102 13.67 -11.74 -22.39
CA ALA A 102 12.23 -11.45 -22.60
C ALA A 102 11.40 -11.70 -21.33
N GLN A 103 11.74 -12.74 -20.56
CA GLN A 103 11.11 -13.08 -19.29
C GLN A 103 11.40 -12.05 -18.18
N MET A 104 12.64 -11.58 -18.07
CA MET A 104 13.01 -10.53 -17.11
C MET A 104 12.36 -9.18 -17.46
N LYS A 105 12.16 -8.92 -18.76
CA LYS A 105 11.47 -7.73 -19.26
C LYS A 105 10.01 -7.68 -18.79
N MET A 106 9.24 -8.75 -18.99
CA MET A 106 7.82 -8.79 -18.58
C MET A 106 7.63 -8.62 -17.07
N GLY A 107 8.49 -9.26 -16.26
CA GLY A 107 8.45 -9.12 -14.80
C GLY A 107 8.82 -7.71 -14.33
N SER A 108 9.85 -7.09 -14.94
CA SER A 108 10.24 -5.70 -14.62
C SER A 108 9.15 -4.71 -15.03
N ASP A 109 8.55 -4.88 -16.21
CA ASP A 109 7.56 -3.94 -16.73
C ASP A 109 6.27 -3.99 -15.89
N ALA A 110 5.88 -5.17 -15.39
CA ALA A 110 4.78 -5.31 -14.45
C ALA A 110 5.10 -4.75 -13.05
N MET A 111 6.36 -4.82 -12.59
CA MET A 111 6.79 -4.13 -11.36
C MET A 111 6.75 -2.61 -11.53
N ASP A 112 7.17 -2.09 -12.68
CA ASP A 112 7.07 -0.66 -13.00
C ASP A 112 5.59 -0.23 -13.06
N ALA A 113 4.70 -1.06 -13.62
CA ALA A 113 3.26 -0.83 -13.59
C ALA A 113 2.69 -0.86 -12.17
N LEU A 114 3.13 -1.78 -11.30
CA LEU A 114 2.76 -1.82 -9.89
C LEU A 114 3.17 -0.55 -9.16
N ARG A 115 4.39 -0.04 -9.40
CA ARG A 115 4.87 1.23 -8.83
C ARG A 115 3.98 2.39 -9.26
N ARG A 116 3.66 2.50 -10.55
CA ARG A 116 2.74 3.52 -11.07
C ARG A 116 1.37 3.41 -10.43
N ALA A 117 0.81 2.20 -10.34
CA ALA A 117 -0.47 1.95 -9.69
C ALA A 117 -0.48 2.42 -8.23
N CYS A 118 0.58 2.11 -7.47
CA CYS A 118 0.71 2.54 -6.08
C CYS A 118 0.79 4.07 -5.97
N ALA A 119 1.51 4.74 -6.86
CA ALA A 119 1.59 6.19 -6.90
C ALA A 119 0.22 6.84 -7.19
N PHE A 120 -0.53 6.33 -8.17
CA PHE A 120 -1.89 6.82 -8.48
C PHE A 120 -2.86 6.61 -7.32
N LEU A 121 -2.78 5.47 -6.64
CA LEU A 121 -3.62 5.14 -5.49
C LEU A 121 -3.13 5.76 -4.17
N ARG A 122 -2.03 6.54 -4.19
CA ARG A 122 -1.37 7.13 -3.02
C ARG A 122 -1.13 6.11 -1.92
N VAL A 123 -0.71 4.91 -2.31
CA VAL A 123 -0.41 3.80 -1.41
C VAL A 123 0.88 4.13 -0.64
N PRO A 124 0.90 3.94 0.70
CA PRO A 124 2.10 4.19 1.50
C PRO A 124 3.24 3.22 1.15
N ALA A 125 4.48 3.64 1.41
CA ALA A 125 5.69 2.91 1.02
C ALA A 125 5.73 1.48 1.60
N ASN A 126 5.28 1.28 2.85
CA ASN A 126 5.22 -0.03 3.48
C ASN A 126 4.35 -1.05 2.70
N VAL A 127 3.19 -0.62 2.19
CA VAL A 127 2.30 -1.46 1.39
C VAL A 127 2.90 -1.73 0.02
N TYR A 128 3.54 -0.72 -0.59
CA TYR A 128 4.26 -0.90 -1.85
C TYR A 128 5.38 -1.93 -1.71
N GLU A 129 6.26 -1.79 -0.72
CA GLU A 129 7.36 -2.71 -0.47
C GLU A 129 6.87 -4.13 -0.22
N ARG A 130 5.83 -4.29 0.60
CA ARG A 130 5.22 -5.59 0.86
C ARG A 130 4.62 -6.19 -0.41
N SER A 131 3.95 -5.38 -1.23
CA SER A 131 3.40 -5.83 -2.51
C SER A 131 4.48 -6.26 -3.49
N SER A 132 5.60 -5.52 -3.56
CA SER A 132 6.76 -5.86 -4.38
C SER A 132 7.40 -7.16 -3.91
N TYR A 133 7.55 -7.36 -2.61
CA TYR A 133 8.07 -8.60 -2.04
C TYR A 133 7.21 -9.81 -2.41
N ILE A 134 5.89 -9.72 -2.23
CA ILE A 134 4.95 -10.80 -2.57
C ILE A 134 4.99 -11.07 -4.08
N TYR A 135 5.01 -10.03 -4.90
CA TYR A 135 5.09 -10.15 -6.35
C TYR A 135 6.37 -10.88 -6.79
N LEU A 136 7.52 -10.49 -6.24
CA LEU A 136 8.81 -11.11 -6.49
C LEU A 136 8.90 -12.53 -5.95
N LYS A 137 8.06 -12.96 -5.00
CA LYS A 137 7.93 -14.38 -4.63
C LYS A 137 6.97 -15.11 -5.56
N ALA A 138 5.83 -14.51 -5.87
CA ALA A 138 4.80 -15.07 -6.75
C ALA A 138 5.33 -15.36 -8.16
N LEU A 139 6.18 -14.49 -8.71
CA LEU A 139 6.84 -14.72 -10.01
C LEU A 139 7.76 -15.97 -10.03
N LYS A 140 8.09 -16.58 -8.89
CA LYS A 140 9.01 -17.74 -8.77
C LYS A 140 8.15 -18.98 -8.62
N ALA A 141 7.11 -18.90 -7.79
CA ALA A 141 6.28 -20.03 -7.42
C ALA A 141 5.03 -20.22 -8.31
N VAL A 142 4.48 -19.16 -8.91
CA VAL A 142 3.10 -19.14 -9.45
C VAL A 142 3.04 -18.42 -10.82
N LYS A 143 4.13 -18.45 -11.58
CA LYS A 143 4.26 -17.70 -12.85
C LYS A 143 3.21 -18.13 -13.89
N ASP A 144 2.90 -19.42 -13.97
CA ASP A 144 2.08 -19.98 -15.05
C ASP A 144 0.57 -19.78 -14.84
N LYS A 145 0.17 -19.29 -13.66
CA LYS A 145 -1.25 -19.18 -13.31
C LYS A 145 -1.92 -17.89 -13.79
N GLY A 146 -1.13 -16.89 -14.19
CA GLY A 146 -1.64 -15.62 -14.67
C GLY A 146 -0.59 -14.76 -15.36
N SER A 147 -1.05 -13.69 -15.99
CA SER A 147 -0.15 -12.66 -16.54
C SER A 147 0.65 -11.98 -15.42
N SER A 148 1.87 -11.51 -15.75
CA SER A 148 2.71 -10.74 -14.82
C SER A 148 1.96 -9.54 -14.21
N TYR A 149 1.05 -8.90 -14.95
CA TYR A 149 0.20 -7.82 -14.46
C TYR A 149 -0.89 -8.29 -13.49
N SER A 150 -1.48 -9.46 -13.72
CA SER A 150 -2.45 -10.05 -12.77
C SER A 150 -1.78 -10.49 -11.47
N LEU A 151 -0.54 -11.01 -11.53
CA LEU A 151 0.25 -11.31 -10.34
C LEU A 151 0.57 -10.03 -9.56
N ALA A 152 0.92 -8.93 -10.24
CA ALA A 152 1.19 -7.64 -9.61
C ALA A 152 -0.07 -7.09 -8.92
N ALA A 153 -1.22 -7.10 -9.61
CA ALA A 153 -2.50 -6.64 -9.05
C ALA A 153 -2.95 -7.50 -7.86
N ALA A 154 -2.80 -8.82 -7.93
CA ALA A 154 -3.09 -9.73 -6.83
C ALA A 154 -2.16 -9.49 -5.63
N SER A 155 -0.86 -9.29 -5.88
CA SER A 155 0.14 -9.02 -4.83
C SER A 155 -0.15 -7.71 -4.09
N LEU A 156 -0.60 -6.67 -4.81
CA LEU A 156 -1.04 -5.41 -4.21
C LEU A 156 -2.27 -5.62 -3.30
N LEU A 157 -3.24 -6.41 -3.73
CA LEU A 157 -4.42 -6.71 -2.92
C LEU A 157 -4.09 -7.54 -1.68
N ILE A 158 -3.16 -8.51 -1.78
CA ILE A 158 -2.70 -9.29 -0.62
C ILE A 158 -2.02 -8.37 0.40
N ALA A 159 -1.02 -7.59 -0.03
CA ALA A 159 -0.29 -6.67 0.83
C ALA A 159 -1.21 -5.63 1.48
N SER A 160 -2.16 -5.11 0.70
CA SER A 160 -3.19 -4.22 1.19
C SER A 160 -3.96 -4.87 2.34
N ARG A 161 -4.44 -6.11 2.18
CA ARG A 161 -5.21 -6.85 3.20
C ARG A 161 -4.41 -7.12 4.47
N GLU A 162 -3.15 -7.50 4.34
CA GLU A 162 -2.26 -7.70 5.49
C GLU A 162 -2.08 -6.41 6.32
N LEU A 163 -1.90 -5.27 5.64
CA LEU A 163 -1.62 -3.97 6.28
C LEU A 163 -2.86 -3.10 6.48
N LYS A 164 -4.06 -3.69 6.37
CA LYS A 164 -5.36 -3.01 6.51
C LYS A 164 -5.60 -1.78 5.60
N TYR A 165 -4.81 -1.54 4.55
CA TYR A 165 -4.99 -0.38 3.65
C TYR A 165 -6.19 -0.52 2.68
N PRO A 166 -7.23 0.34 2.70
CA PRO A 166 -8.52 0.07 2.04
C PRO A 166 -8.49 0.15 0.50
N LEU A 167 -8.15 -0.95 -0.16
CA LEU A 167 -8.24 -1.12 -1.62
C LEU A 167 -9.32 -2.13 -2.00
N THR A 168 -10.17 -1.75 -2.94
CA THR A 168 -11.13 -2.66 -3.54
C THR A 168 -10.55 -3.37 -4.77
N LEU A 169 -11.03 -4.58 -5.04
CA LEU A 169 -10.67 -5.33 -6.24
C LEU A 169 -10.94 -4.51 -7.51
N ARG A 170 -12.11 -3.85 -7.58
CA ARG A 170 -12.52 -3.06 -8.74
C ARG A 170 -11.55 -1.90 -9.00
N GLU A 171 -11.20 -1.12 -7.99
CA GLU A 171 -10.27 0.01 -8.12
C GLU A 171 -8.90 -0.42 -8.67
N VAL A 172 -8.36 -1.53 -8.16
CA VAL A 172 -7.08 -2.05 -8.65
C VAL A 172 -7.23 -2.48 -10.11
N THR A 173 -8.23 -3.29 -10.45
CA THR A 173 -8.42 -3.76 -11.83
C THR A 173 -8.72 -2.66 -12.85
N SER A 174 -9.51 -1.65 -12.47
CA SER A 174 -9.82 -0.51 -13.35
C SER A 174 -8.57 0.33 -13.62
N LEU A 175 -7.71 0.50 -12.61
CA LEU A 175 -6.47 1.25 -12.76
C LEU A 175 -5.45 0.53 -13.64
N PHE A 176 -5.32 -0.80 -13.50
CA PHE A 176 -4.46 -1.56 -14.42
C PHE A 176 -5.00 -1.51 -15.85
N SER A 177 -6.33 -1.58 -16.03
CA SER A 177 -6.97 -1.43 -17.33
C SER A 177 -6.76 -0.03 -17.93
N SER A 178 -6.84 1.04 -17.13
CA SER A 178 -6.59 2.41 -17.62
C SER A 178 -5.14 2.66 -18.01
N MET A 179 -4.20 1.86 -17.51
CA MET A 179 -2.80 1.85 -17.97
C MET A 179 -2.57 0.99 -19.22
N GLY A 180 -3.63 0.44 -19.83
CA GLY A 180 -3.54 -0.42 -21.03
C GLY A 180 -3.23 -1.88 -20.74
N HIS A 181 -3.37 -2.35 -19.49
CA HIS A 181 -3.10 -3.73 -19.11
C HIS A 181 -4.39 -4.52 -18.92
N ARG A 182 -4.56 -5.62 -19.66
CA ARG A 182 -5.76 -6.49 -19.56
C ARG A 182 -5.75 -7.27 -18.24
N VAL A 183 -6.46 -6.75 -17.23
CA VAL A 183 -6.59 -7.35 -15.90
C VAL A 183 -8.07 -7.48 -15.53
N ILE A 184 -8.53 -8.72 -15.33
CA ILE A 184 -9.94 -9.03 -15.08
C ILE A 184 -10.12 -9.37 -13.59
N PRO A 185 -11.18 -8.89 -12.90
CA PRO A 185 -11.41 -9.18 -11.49
C PRO A 185 -11.39 -10.68 -11.14
N ARG A 186 -12.02 -11.52 -11.97
CA ARG A 186 -12.06 -12.98 -11.77
C ARG A 186 -10.66 -13.61 -11.83
N THR A 187 -9.82 -13.17 -12.76
CA THR A 187 -8.46 -13.71 -12.89
C THR A 187 -7.58 -13.28 -11.73
N VAL A 188 -7.70 -12.03 -11.28
CA VAL A 188 -6.98 -11.52 -10.10
C VAL A 188 -7.37 -12.28 -8.84
N SER A 189 -8.66 -12.53 -8.59
CA SER A 189 -9.10 -13.30 -7.42
C SER A 189 -8.58 -14.74 -7.43
N ARG A 190 -8.55 -15.39 -8.61
CA ARG A 190 -7.99 -16.75 -8.75
C ARG A 190 -6.49 -16.77 -8.47
N VAL A 191 -5.74 -15.88 -9.11
CA VAL A 191 -4.28 -15.75 -8.92
C VAL A 191 -3.96 -15.40 -7.47
N MET A 192 -4.76 -14.54 -6.83
CA MET A 192 -4.63 -14.22 -5.43
C MET A 192 -4.73 -15.46 -4.54
N ALA A 193 -5.74 -16.32 -4.75
CA ALA A 193 -5.90 -17.56 -4.00
C ALA A 193 -4.70 -18.50 -4.20
N GLU A 194 -4.20 -18.61 -5.44
CA GLU A 194 -3.03 -19.45 -5.73
C GLU A 194 -1.74 -18.92 -5.10
N ILE A 195 -1.54 -17.59 -5.07
CA ILE A 195 -0.40 -16.97 -4.38
C ILE A 195 -0.46 -17.25 -2.88
N LEU A 196 -1.63 -17.08 -2.25
CA LEU A 196 -1.81 -17.34 -0.83
C LEU A 196 -1.50 -18.80 -0.48
N ASN A 197 -2.03 -19.73 -1.28
CA ASN A 197 -1.82 -21.17 -1.08
C ASN A 197 -0.36 -21.57 -1.31
N LYS A 198 0.29 -21.08 -2.37
CA LYS A 198 1.67 -21.47 -2.71
C LYS A 198 2.73 -20.84 -1.82
N LEU A 199 2.48 -19.64 -1.30
CA LEU A 199 3.42 -18.94 -0.42
C LEU A 199 3.10 -19.12 1.07
N ASN A 200 2.09 -19.93 1.43
CA ASN A 200 1.61 -20.14 2.80
C ASN A 200 1.34 -18.81 3.54
N ILE A 201 0.77 -17.84 2.83
CA ILE A 201 0.40 -16.54 3.42
C ILE A 201 -0.99 -16.65 4.03
N LYS A 202 -1.15 -16.17 5.27
CA LYS A 202 -2.45 -16.15 5.95
C LYS A 202 -3.47 -15.34 5.16
N HIS A 203 -4.65 -15.92 4.92
CA HIS A 203 -5.73 -15.21 4.27
C HIS A 203 -6.41 -14.24 5.25
N PHE A 204 -6.28 -12.94 5.00
CA PHE A 204 -7.00 -11.90 5.74
C PHE A 204 -8.28 -11.52 5.00
N LEU A 205 -9.41 -11.62 5.70
CA LEU A 205 -10.69 -11.06 5.25
C LEU A 205 -10.74 -9.58 5.58
N ARG A 206 -11.56 -8.84 4.83
CA ARG A 206 -11.73 -7.41 5.00
C ARG A 206 -12.95 -7.10 5.83
N ASP A 207 -12.76 -6.25 6.81
CA ASP A 207 -13.87 -5.69 7.57
C ASP A 207 -14.43 -4.43 6.87
N PRO A 208 -15.73 -4.15 7.03
CA PRO A 208 -16.32 -2.92 6.51
C PRO A 208 -15.69 -1.66 7.14
N GLU A 209 -15.17 -1.78 8.37
CA GLU A 209 -14.55 -0.70 9.14
C GLU A 209 -13.34 -0.09 8.45
N ASP A 210 -12.54 -0.94 7.77
CA ASP A 210 -11.36 -0.51 7.03
C ASP A 210 -11.70 0.55 5.96
N TYR A 211 -12.90 0.48 5.39
CA TYR A 211 -13.32 1.37 4.30
C TYR A 211 -13.99 2.66 4.76
N LEU A 212 -14.42 2.76 6.03
CA LEU A 212 -15.14 3.93 6.54
C LEU A 212 -14.35 5.24 6.36
N PRO A 213 -13.05 5.32 6.75
CA PRO A 213 -12.28 6.55 6.59
C PRO A 213 -12.16 6.96 5.12
N LYS A 214 -11.97 5.98 4.23
CA LYS A 214 -11.85 6.23 2.79
C LYS A 214 -13.16 6.78 2.21
N ILE A 215 -14.30 6.19 2.59
CA ILE A 215 -15.61 6.61 2.11
C ILE A 215 -15.92 8.03 2.59
N VAL A 216 -15.71 8.32 3.87
CA VAL A 216 -15.99 9.66 4.42
C VAL A 216 -15.05 10.71 3.83
N ASN A 217 -13.76 10.43 3.65
CA ASN A 217 -12.84 11.34 2.96
C ASN A 217 -13.29 11.64 1.52
N LYS A 218 -13.82 10.64 0.82
CA LYS A 218 -14.37 10.82 -0.53
C LYS A 218 -15.63 11.70 -0.52
N LEU A 219 -16.51 11.55 0.49
CA LEU A 219 -17.68 12.42 0.67
C LEU A 219 -17.29 13.86 1.02
N LYS A 220 -16.27 14.05 1.87
CA LYS A 220 -15.74 15.38 2.25
C LYS A 220 -15.19 16.17 1.05
N GLN A 221 -14.74 15.48 0.00
CA GLN A 221 -14.26 16.11 -1.24
C GLN A 221 -15.39 16.54 -2.19
N LEU A 222 -16.63 16.07 -1.99
CA LEU A 222 -17.75 16.42 -2.86
C LEU A 222 -18.31 17.80 -2.50
N LYS A 223 -18.17 18.76 -3.43
CA LYS A 223 -18.70 20.14 -3.27
C LYS A 223 -20.20 20.16 -2.94
N PHE A 224 -20.97 19.25 -3.53
CA PHE A 224 -22.41 19.16 -3.29
C PHE A 224 -22.77 18.76 -1.86
N VAL A 225 -21.96 17.90 -1.22
CA VAL A 225 -22.18 17.51 0.18
C VAL A 225 -21.89 18.70 1.09
N LYS A 226 -20.80 19.43 0.84
CA LYS A 226 -20.46 20.66 1.58
C LYS A 226 -21.56 21.72 1.49
N ARG A 227 -22.03 22.02 0.27
CA ARG A 227 -23.14 22.95 0.06
C ARG A 227 -24.38 22.58 0.87
N ARG A 228 -24.75 21.29 0.90
CA ARG A 228 -25.90 20.85 1.72
C ARG A 228 -25.67 20.99 3.23
N ILE A 229 -24.43 20.92 3.69
CA ILE A 229 -24.09 21.14 5.10
C ILE A 229 -24.18 22.64 5.40
N GLU A 230 -23.66 23.49 4.51
CA GLU A 230 -23.77 24.95 4.56
C GLU A 230 -25.23 25.43 4.52
N ASP A 231 -26.06 24.87 3.63
CA ASP A 231 -27.51 25.16 3.51
C ASP A 231 -28.30 24.82 4.79
N LEU A 232 -27.72 24.01 5.68
CA LEU A 232 -28.30 23.61 6.97
C LEU A 232 -27.66 24.32 8.16
N ASP A 233 -26.81 25.34 7.91
CA ASP A 233 -26.04 26.07 8.92
C ASP A 233 -25.22 25.16 9.85
N LEU A 234 -24.72 24.05 9.32
CA LEU A 234 -23.91 23.08 10.06
C LEU A 234 -22.42 23.32 9.86
N ASN A 235 -21.63 23.03 10.89
CA ASN A 235 -20.18 23.00 10.76
C ASN A 235 -19.73 21.69 10.09
N ASP A 236 -19.07 21.82 8.93
CA ASP A 236 -18.45 20.73 8.15
C ASP A 236 -17.68 19.73 9.02
N GLU A 237 -16.79 20.21 9.88
CA GLU A 237 -15.91 19.35 10.67
C GLU A 237 -16.69 18.56 11.73
N LYS A 238 -17.65 19.22 12.38
CA LYS A 238 -18.52 18.60 13.39
C LYS A 238 -19.40 17.52 12.75
N TYR A 239 -19.97 17.79 11.58
CA TYR A 239 -20.81 16.82 10.86
C TYR A 239 -20.00 15.57 10.48
N PHE A 240 -18.82 15.72 9.86
CA PHE A 240 -18.02 14.55 9.44
C PHE A 240 -17.46 13.76 10.63
N LEU A 241 -17.16 14.42 11.76
CA LEU A 241 -16.76 13.76 12.99
C LEU A 241 -17.90 12.88 13.54
N LEU A 242 -19.11 13.44 13.67
CA LEU A 242 -20.30 12.70 14.11
C LEU A 242 -20.64 11.56 13.16
N LEU A 243 -20.56 11.79 11.84
CA LEU A 243 -20.80 10.76 10.82
C LEU A 243 -19.85 9.57 11.00
N MET A 244 -18.56 9.83 11.23
CA MET A 244 -17.56 8.79 11.50
C MET A 244 -17.86 8.03 12.80
N GLN A 245 -18.16 8.74 13.89
CA GLN A 245 -18.48 8.12 15.18
C GLN A 245 -19.70 7.20 15.07
N LYS A 246 -20.79 7.68 14.46
CA LYS A 246 -22.00 6.86 14.24
C LYS A 246 -21.75 5.70 13.28
N ALA A 247 -20.91 5.87 12.26
CA ALA A 247 -20.55 4.78 11.36
C ALA A 247 -19.79 3.65 12.09
N TYR A 248 -18.84 3.99 12.96
CA TYR A 248 -18.16 2.99 13.81
C TYR A 248 -19.11 2.33 14.81
N TYR A 249 -20.01 3.11 15.43
CA TYR A 249 -21.05 2.57 16.31
C TYR A 249 -21.92 1.52 15.60
N VAL A 250 -22.46 1.86 14.43
CA VAL A 250 -23.26 0.94 13.63
C VAL A 250 -22.46 -0.29 13.20
N SER A 251 -21.18 -0.15 12.85
CA SER A 251 -20.33 -1.29 12.47
C SER A 251 -20.09 -2.28 13.63
N LYS A 252 -19.93 -1.75 14.86
CA LYS A 252 -19.77 -2.57 16.06
C LYS A 252 -21.03 -3.36 16.42
N LEU A 253 -22.21 -2.78 16.18
CA LEU A 253 -23.50 -3.45 16.40
C LEU A 253 -23.77 -4.61 15.42
N LEU A 254 -23.08 -4.65 14.28
CA LEU A 254 -23.28 -5.68 13.28
C LEU A 254 -22.57 -6.98 13.69
N ASN A 255 -23.37 -8.01 13.99
CA ASN A 255 -22.90 -9.37 14.24
C ASN A 255 -22.08 -9.93 13.04
N SER A 256 -21.12 -10.80 13.34
CA SER A 256 -20.30 -11.51 12.34
C SER A 256 -21.15 -12.23 11.28
N ARG A 257 -22.27 -12.85 11.69
CA ARG A 257 -23.24 -13.51 10.77
C ARG A 257 -23.79 -12.58 9.69
N VAL A 258 -23.98 -11.30 10.01
CA VAL A 258 -24.51 -10.31 9.07
C VAL A 258 -23.44 -9.84 8.09
N LYS A 259 -22.17 -9.85 8.51
CA LYS A 259 -21.00 -9.45 7.70
C LYS A 259 -20.61 -10.54 6.69
N VAL A 260 -20.76 -11.81 7.05
CA VAL A 260 -20.40 -12.97 6.19
C VAL A 260 -21.23 -12.97 4.89
N GLY A 261 -20.57 -13.32 3.77
CA GLY A 261 -21.19 -13.49 2.46
C GLY A 261 -21.54 -12.19 1.71
N LYS A 262 -21.32 -11.02 2.33
CA LYS A 262 -21.57 -9.71 1.70
C LYS A 262 -20.27 -9.04 1.30
N ASN A 263 -20.34 -8.17 0.32
CA ASN A 263 -19.20 -7.34 -0.05
C ASN A 263 -18.93 -6.29 1.05
N PRO A 264 -17.77 -6.33 1.74
CA PRO A 264 -17.50 -5.45 2.88
C PRO A 264 -17.52 -3.96 2.51
N TYR A 265 -17.11 -3.62 1.28
CA TYR A 265 -17.15 -2.24 0.82
C TYR A 265 -18.58 -1.72 0.65
N LEU A 266 -19.47 -2.50 0.02
CA LEU A 266 -20.88 -2.10 -0.16
C LEU A 266 -21.63 -2.05 1.17
N LEU A 267 -21.26 -2.93 2.11
CA LEU A 267 -21.76 -2.87 3.47
C LEU A 267 -21.29 -1.59 4.18
N ALA A 268 -20.02 -1.20 4.04
CA ALA A 268 -19.49 0.05 4.58
C ALA A 268 -20.20 1.30 4.03
N VAL A 269 -20.47 1.35 2.72
CA VAL A 269 -21.28 2.43 2.11
C VAL A 269 -22.68 2.49 2.75
N SER A 270 -23.29 1.34 2.99
CA SER A 270 -24.61 1.26 3.61
C SER A 270 -24.60 1.66 5.09
N ILE A 271 -23.52 1.35 5.80
CA ILE A 271 -23.28 1.80 7.18
C ILE A 271 -23.21 3.33 7.24
N VAL A 272 -22.47 3.96 6.32
CA VAL A 272 -22.38 5.43 6.24
C VAL A 272 -23.75 6.05 5.93
N TYR A 273 -24.55 5.44 5.05
CA TYR A 273 -25.92 5.88 4.79
C TYR A 273 -26.83 5.83 6.03
N VAL A 274 -26.69 4.77 6.85
CA VAL A 274 -27.44 4.66 8.11
C VAL A 274 -26.93 5.68 9.13
N ALA A 275 -25.61 5.86 9.22
CA ALA A 275 -24.98 6.82 10.11
C ALA A 275 -25.48 8.25 9.85
N ASP A 276 -25.59 8.67 8.57
CA ASP A 276 -26.14 9.98 8.21
C ASP A 276 -27.57 10.19 8.74
N LYS A 277 -28.41 9.16 8.69
CA LYS A 277 -29.78 9.24 9.26
C LYS A 277 -29.80 9.31 10.80
N LEU A 278 -28.78 8.78 11.46
CA LEU A 278 -28.65 8.91 12.91
C LEU A 278 -28.15 10.31 13.27
N VAL A 279 -27.17 10.81 12.53
CA VAL A 279 -26.65 12.18 12.67
C VAL A 279 -27.76 13.20 12.40
N SER A 280 -28.58 12.99 11.37
CA SER A 280 -29.66 13.92 11.04
C SER A 280 -30.72 14.01 12.14
N LYS A 281 -30.97 12.91 12.86
CA LYS A 281 -31.86 12.91 14.04
C LYS A 281 -31.24 13.66 15.22
N GLU A 282 -29.95 13.47 15.45
CA GLU A 282 -29.24 14.13 16.57
C GLU A 282 -29.08 15.63 16.34
N LEU A 283 -28.90 16.06 15.09
CA LEU A 283 -28.81 17.46 14.69
C LEU A 283 -30.16 18.08 14.33
N ASN A 284 -31.28 17.36 14.49
CA ASN A 284 -32.63 17.79 14.11
C ASN A 284 -32.73 18.36 12.68
N CYS A 285 -32.00 17.77 11.72
CA CYS A 285 -31.93 18.23 10.34
C CYS A 285 -32.39 17.15 9.34
N LYS A 286 -32.56 17.55 8.08
CA LYS A 286 -32.85 16.60 6.98
C LYS A 286 -31.60 15.77 6.65
N PRO A 287 -31.73 14.48 6.29
CA PRO A 287 -30.59 13.65 5.94
C PRO A 287 -29.90 14.18 4.67
N ILE A 288 -28.58 14.31 4.75
CA ILE A 288 -27.75 14.94 3.71
C ILE A 288 -27.45 13.95 2.59
N LEU A 289 -27.23 12.68 2.94
CA LEU A 289 -26.80 11.64 2.00
C LEU A 289 -28.00 10.88 1.43
N SER A 290 -28.18 10.93 0.12
CA SER A 290 -29.20 10.14 -0.60
C SER A 290 -28.63 8.83 -1.17
N GLN A 291 -29.49 7.83 -1.38
CA GLN A 291 -29.09 6.55 -1.99
C GLN A 291 -28.50 6.77 -3.39
N LYS A 292 -29.12 7.67 -4.18
CA LYS A 292 -28.67 8.05 -5.53
C LYS A 292 -27.29 8.69 -5.53
N LEU A 293 -27.03 9.59 -4.58
CA LEU A 293 -25.73 10.26 -4.43
C LEU A 293 -24.63 9.24 -4.11
N LEU A 294 -24.89 8.36 -3.13
CA LEU A 294 -23.92 7.34 -2.74
C LEU A 294 -23.67 6.35 -3.88
N ALA A 295 -24.72 5.91 -4.59
CA ALA A 295 -24.60 5.03 -5.75
C ALA A 295 -23.69 5.63 -6.83
N LEU A 296 -23.94 6.89 -7.19
CA LEU A 296 -23.19 7.61 -8.23
C LEU A 296 -21.71 7.78 -7.88
N HIS A 297 -21.40 8.26 -6.68
CA HIS A 297 -20.03 8.62 -6.34
C HIS A 297 -19.20 7.47 -5.78
N LEU A 298 -19.81 6.45 -5.18
CA LEU A 298 -19.10 5.34 -4.51
C LEU A 298 -19.10 4.03 -5.32
N ASN A 299 -19.53 4.05 -6.58
CA ASN A 299 -19.59 2.86 -7.46
C ASN A 299 -20.40 1.70 -6.83
N SER A 300 -21.51 2.06 -6.18
CA SER A 300 -22.49 1.14 -5.60
C SER A 300 -23.83 1.24 -6.31
N THR A 301 -24.74 0.30 -6.08
CA THR A 301 -26.11 0.38 -6.61
C THR A 301 -27.08 0.79 -5.52
N GLU A 302 -28.11 1.56 -5.89
CA GLU A 302 -29.15 1.98 -4.95
C GLU A 302 -29.86 0.79 -4.31
N TYR A 303 -30.10 -0.26 -5.12
CA TYR A 303 -30.71 -1.51 -4.66
C TYR A 303 -29.90 -2.16 -3.52
N THR A 304 -28.57 -2.28 -3.68
CA THR A 304 -27.73 -2.91 -2.66
C THR A 304 -27.68 -2.08 -1.37
N ILE A 305 -27.61 -0.75 -1.47
CA ILE A 305 -27.70 0.14 -0.30
C ILE A 305 -29.04 -0.07 0.42
N ARG A 306 -30.15 -0.13 -0.32
CA ARG A 306 -31.50 -0.32 0.23
C ARG A 306 -31.64 -1.69 0.91
N GLN A 307 -31.09 -2.74 0.31
CA GLN A 307 -31.12 -4.09 0.87
C GLN A 307 -30.33 -4.16 2.18
N HIS A 308 -29.10 -3.64 2.19
CA HIS A 308 -28.28 -3.59 3.41
C HIS A 308 -28.88 -2.67 4.47
N PHE A 309 -29.50 -1.56 4.09
CA PHE A 309 -30.20 -0.66 5.00
C PHE A 309 -31.31 -1.38 5.78
N LYS A 310 -32.14 -2.21 5.12
CA LYS A 310 -33.19 -2.99 5.80
C LYS A 310 -32.60 -3.91 6.88
N ILE A 311 -31.47 -4.55 6.56
CA ILE A 311 -30.79 -5.47 7.48
C ILE A 311 -30.21 -4.72 8.67
N ILE A 312 -29.48 -3.63 8.42
CA ILE A 312 -28.87 -2.81 9.48
C ILE A 312 -29.94 -2.21 10.39
N ARG A 313 -31.06 -1.74 9.83
CA ARG A 313 -32.19 -1.21 10.60
C ARG A 313 -32.81 -2.25 11.53
N ASN A 314 -32.95 -3.51 11.08
CA ASN A 314 -33.44 -4.59 11.92
C ASN A 314 -32.46 -4.91 13.06
N CYS A 315 -31.15 -4.81 12.82
CA CYS A 315 -30.15 -4.96 13.88
C CYS A 315 -30.22 -3.81 14.90
N LEU A 316 -30.44 -2.57 14.46
CA LEU A 316 -30.60 -1.41 15.36
C LEU A 316 -31.82 -1.55 16.27
N LYS A 317 -32.99 -1.92 15.72
CA LYS A 317 -34.20 -2.15 16.54
C LYS A 317 -33.97 -3.16 17.66
N LYS A 318 -33.33 -4.29 17.34
CA LYS A 318 -32.99 -5.33 18.32
C LYS A 318 -31.96 -4.88 19.36
N ALA A 319 -31.14 -3.88 19.04
CA ALA A 319 -30.19 -3.31 19.99
C ALA A 319 -30.88 -2.33 20.94
N ASP A 320 -31.78 -1.48 20.40
CA ASP A 320 -32.56 -0.53 21.20
C ASP A 320 -33.47 -1.27 22.22
N GLU A 321 -34.07 -2.40 21.82
CA GLU A 321 -34.84 -3.29 22.69
C GLU A 321 -34.00 -3.93 23.82
N ARG A 322 -32.69 -4.12 23.63
CA ARG A 322 -31.78 -4.71 24.62
C ARG A 322 -31.20 -3.68 25.61
N THR A 323 -31.19 -2.40 25.26
CA THR A 323 -30.82 -1.31 26.17
C THR A 323 -31.96 -0.88 27.10
N LEU A 324 -33.19 -1.35 26.85
CA LEU A 324 -34.38 -1.09 27.65
C LEU A 324 -34.73 -2.23 28.64
N LEU A 325 -33.92 -3.31 28.65
CA LEU A 325 -34.01 -4.46 29.56
C LEU A 325 -32.79 -4.47 30.49
#